data_AF-A0A1C6IUF4-F1
#
_entry.id   AF-A0A1C6IUF4-F1
#
_cell.length_a   1.000
_cell.length_b   1.000
_cell.length_c   1.000
_cell.angle_alpha   90.00
_cell.angle_beta   90.00
_cell.angle_gamma   90.00
#
_symmetry.space_group_name_H-M   'P 1'
#
loop_
_entity.id
_entity.type
_entity.pdbx_description
1 polymer ?
#
loop_
_entity_poly.entity_id
_entity_poly.type
_entity_poly.pdbx_seq_one_letter_code
_entity_poly.pdbx_strand_id
1 'polypeptide(L)'
;MSKKLVAFFSASGTTKKVAEMIAEEAKADLFEIEPKVPYTKADLDWMNKKSRSSVEMSDKKYRPEIMNKEMDMSSYDEILLGFPKMEYSL
;
A
#
# COMPACT_ATOMS: atom_id res chain seq x y z
N MET A 1 26.83 -3.44 -3.72
CA MET A 1 25.84 -2.36 -3.49
C MET A 1 24.55 -3.03 -3.07
N SER A 2 23.94 -2.62 -1.96
CA SER A 2 22.67 -3.22 -1.53
C SER A 2 21.53 -2.65 -2.38
N LYS A 3 20.70 -3.53 -2.95
CA LYS A 3 19.54 -3.14 -3.77
C LYS A 3 18.31 -3.01 -2.88
N LYS A 4 17.65 -1.85 -2.93
CA LYS A 4 16.53 -1.50 -2.06
C LYS A 4 15.26 -1.25 -2.86
N LEU A 5 14.12 -1.61 -2.27
CA LEU A 5 12.80 -1.36 -2.82
C LEU A 5 11.95 -0.61 -1.79
N VAL A 6 11.25 0.43 -2.23
CA VAL A 6 10.14 1.03 -1.50
C VAL A 6 8.85 0.58 -2.16
N ALA A 7 8.17 -0.39 -1.54
CA ALA A 7 6.84 -0.83 -1.95
C ALA A 7 5.78 -0.07 -1.14
N PHE A 8 4.74 0.47 -1.77
CA PHE A 8 3.72 1.21 -1.05
C PHE A 8 2.31 1.02 -1.57
N PHE A 9 1.32 1.12 -0.67
CA PHE A 9 -0.09 1.29 -1.02
C PHE A 9 -0.55 2.68 -0.57
N SER A 10 -1.35 3.38 -1.39
CA SER A 10 -1.81 4.73 -1.11
C SER A 10 -3.21 4.99 -1.67
N ALA A 11 -4.23 5.05 -0.81
CA ALA A 11 -5.60 5.32 -1.23
C ALA A 11 -5.88 6.81 -1.52
N SER A 12 -5.25 7.74 -0.77
CA SER A 12 -5.50 9.19 -0.86
C SER A 12 -4.31 10.02 -1.33
N GLY A 13 -3.16 9.38 -1.60
CA GLY A 13 -1.95 10.03 -2.12
C GLY A 13 -0.92 10.44 -1.06
N THR A 14 -1.25 10.44 0.24
CA THR A 14 -0.30 10.84 1.29
C THR A 14 0.89 9.89 1.37
N THR A 15 0.64 8.58 1.42
CA THR A 15 1.70 7.56 1.50
C THR A 15 2.56 7.55 0.24
N LYS A 16 1.96 7.79 -0.93
CA LYS A 16 2.69 7.91 -2.20
C LYS A 16 3.77 8.99 -2.14
N LYS A 17 3.43 10.19 -1.70
CA LYS A 17 4.39 11.30 -1.55
C LYS A 17 5.54 10.93 -0.63
N VAL A 18 5.26 10.26 0.49
CA VAL A 18 6.30 9.84 1.44
C VAL A 18 7.18 8.74 0.85
N ALA A 19 6.59 7.77 0.15
CA ALA A 19 7.32 6.70 -0.51
C ALA A 19 8.26 7.23 -1.61
N GLU A 20 7.81 8.21 -2.40
CA GLU A 20 8.62 8.91 -3.41
C GLU A 20 9.83 9.60 -2.75
N MET A 21 9.62 10.35 -1.67
CA MET A 21 10.72 11.00 -0.93
C MET A 21 11.72 10.00 -0.36
N ILE A 22 11.25 8.88 0.20
CA ILE A 22 12.13 7.83 0.75
C ILE A 22 12.92 7.15 -0.36
N ALA A 23 12.28 6.84 -1.48
CA ALA A 23 12.95 6.18 -2.61
C ALA A 23 14.05 7.07 -3.21
N GLU A 24 13.80 8.37 -3.34
CA GLU A 24 14.78 9.36 -3.79
C GLU A 24 16.00 9.42 -2.86
N GLU A 25 15.78 9.58 -1.54
CA GLU A 25 16.85 9.69 -0.56
C GLU A 25 17.64 8.39 -0.39
N ALA A 26 16.94 7.24 -0.36
CA ALA A 26 17.54 5.93 -0.19
C ALA A 26 18.15 5.37 -1.48
N LYS A 27 17.98 6.06 -2.62
CA LYS A 27 18.32 5.58 -3.97
C LYS A 27 17.76 4.18 -4.23
N ALA A 28 16.49 4.00 -3.87
CA ALA A 28 15.77 2.74 -3.96
C ALA A 28 14.83 2.73 -5.18
N ASP A 29 14.51 1.54 -5.67
CA ASP A 29 13.43 1.38 -6.63
C ASP A 29 12.08 1.66 -5.93
N LEU A 30 11.08 2.10 -6.69
CA LEU A 30 9.75 2.41 -6.18
C LEU A 30 8.70 1.49 -6.81
N PHE A 31 7.83 0.91 -5.99
CA PHE A 31 6.75 0.04 -6.44
C PHE A 31 5.41 0.40 -5.78
N GLU A 32 4.44 0.75 -6.62
CA GLU A 32 3.06 1.02 -6.17
C GLU A 32 2.23 -0.27 -6.22
N ILE A 33 1.78 -0.69 -5.03
CA ILE A 33 0.81 -1.77 -4.82
C ILE A 33 -0.58 -1.21 -5.13
N GLU A 34 -1.06 -1.46 -6.34
CA GLU A 34 -2.37 -1.01 -6.77
C GLU A 34 -3.43 -2.08 -6.51
N PRO A 35 -4.56 -1.74 -5.88
CA PRO A 35 -5.69 -2.66 -5.81
C PRO A 35 -6.29 -2.84 -7.20
N LYS A 36 -6.75 -4.05 -7.52
CA LYS A 36 -7.45 -4.32 -8.79
C LYS A 36 -8.71 -3.47 -8.95
N VAL A 37 -9.38 -3.18 -7.83
CA VAL A 37 -10.50 -2.24 -7.75
C VAL A 37 -10.06 -1.02 -6.95
N PRO A 38 -9.89 0.16 -7.57
CA PRO A 38 -9.53 1.40 -6.88
C PRO A 38 -10.49 1.75 -5.75
N TYR A 39 -9.97 2.32 -4.65
CA TYR A 39 -10.79 2.80 -3.55
C TYR A 39 -11.46 4.12 -3.92
N THR A 40 -12.76 4.21 -3.69
CA THR A 40 -13.52 5.45 -3.81
C THR A 40 -13.54 6.21 -2.48
N LYS A 41 -13.99 7.48 -2.51
CA LYS A 41 -14.20 8.24 -1.27
C LYS A 41 -15.22 7.56 -0.33
N ALA A 42 -16.26 6.93 -0.90
CA ALA A 42 -17.27 6.22 -0.12
C ALA A 42 -16.71 4.93 0.52
N ASP A 43 -15.76 4.28 -0.15
CA ASP A 43 -15.07 3.10 0.39
C ASP A 43 -14.21 3.43 1.60
N LEU A 44 -13.66 4.65 1.65
CA LEU A 44 -12.77 5.16 2.70
C LEU A 44 -13.53 5.87 3.84
N ASP A 45 -14.86 5.87 3.82
CA ASP A 45 -15.67 6.46 4.88
C ASP A 45 -15.67 5.55 6.12
N TRP A 46 -14.72 5.80 7.02
CA TRP A 46 -14.54 5.05 8.26
C TRP A 46 -15.69 5.22 9.26
N MET A 47 -16.49 6.29 9.15
CA MET A 47 -17.69 6.47 9.98
C MET A 47 -18.83 5.55 9.54
N ASN A 48 -18.81 5.13 8.27
CA ASN A 48 -19.76 4.17 7.73
C ASN A 48 -19.26 2.74 7.94
N LYS A 49 -19.82 2.02 8.92
CA LYS A 49 -19.48 0.61 9.21
C LYS A 49 -19.70 -0.37 8.04
N LYS A 50 -20.41 0.05 6.98
CA LYS A 50 -20.63 -0.72 5.76
C LYS A 50 -19.73 -0.30 4.61
N SER A 51 -18.85 0.70 4.81
CA SER A 51 -17.84 1.05 3.81
C SER A 51 -16.90 -0.12 3.59
N ARG A 52 -16.33 -0.20 2.39
CA ARG A 52 -15.38 -1.25 2.05
C ARG A 52 -14.22 -1.28 3.05
N SER A 53 -13.62 -0.13 3.38
CA SER A 53 -12.53 -0.07 4.36
C SER A 53 -12.93 -0.59 5.75
N SER A 54 -14.12 -0.26 6.25
CA SER A 54 -14.60 -0.77 7.54
C SER A 54 -14.84 -2.29 7.53
N VAL A 55 -15.43 -2.81 6.44
CA VAL A 55 -15.68 -4.25 6.29
C VAL A 55 -14.35 -5.01 6.17
N GLU A 56 -13.45 -4.56 5.31
CA GLU A 56 -12.12 -5.16 5.11
C GLU A 56 -11.30 -5.18 6.40
N MET A 57 -11.31 -4.09 7.19
CA MET A 57 -10.56 -4.03 8.46
C MET A 57 -11.19 -4.85 9.58
N SER A 58 -12.50 -5.08 9.53
CA SER A 58 -13.19 -5.94 10.51
C SER A 58 -12.87 -7.43 10.34
N ASP A 59 -12.48 -7.84 9.13
CA ASP A 59 -12.11 -9.23 8.81
C ASP A 59 -10.60 -9.37 8.55
N LYS A 60 -9.87 -9.92 9.53
CA LYS A 60 -8.42 -10.18 9.44
C LYS A 60 -8.03 -11.14 8.30
N LYS A 61 -8.96 -11.90 7.74
CA LYS A 61 -8.73 -12.81 6.60
C LYS A 61 -8.95 -12.13 5.26
N TYR A 62 -9.48 -10.92 5.24
CA TYR A 62 -9.74 -10.21 3.99
C TYR A 62 -8.42 -9.91 3.25
N ARG A 63 -8.35 -10.28 1.98
CA ARG A 63 -7.19 -10.05 1.12
C ARG A 63 -7.67 -9.43 -0.19
N PRO A 64 -7.70 -8.09 -0.31
CA PRO A 64 -8.11 -7.42 -1.53
C PRO A 64 -7.20 -7.84 -2.69
N GLU A 65 -7.80 -8.10 -3.86
CA GLU A 65 -7.02 -8.39 -5.06
C GLU A 65 -6.16 -7.18 -5.44
N ILE A 66 -4.88 -7.42 -5.70
CA ILE A 66 -3.96 -6.43 -6.25
C ILE A 66 -3.86 -6.59 -7.77
N MET A 67 -3.51 -5.51 -8.46
CA MET A 67 -3.16 -5.57 -9.87
C MET A 67 -1.99 -6.51 -10.05
N ASN A 68 -2.09 -7.40 -11.04
CA ASN A 68 -1.06 -8.37 -11.32
C ASN A 68 0.11 -7.66 -12.00
N LYS A 69 1.06 -7.17 -11.20
CA LYS A 69 2.33 -6.61 -11.67
C LYS A 69 3.42 -7.61 -11.33
N GLU A 70 3.97 -8.24 -12.35
CA GLU A 70 5.16 -9.07 -12.18
C GLU A 70 6.32 -8.17 -11.75
N MET A 71 6.84 -8.41 -10.54
CA MET A 71 8.05 -7.79 -10.03
C MET A 71 8.89 -8.87 -9.37
N ASP A 72 10.14 -9.00 -9.78
CA ASP A 72 11.08 -9.91 -9.15
C ASP A 72 11.62 -9.31 -7.83
N MET A 73 10.94 -9.67 -6.74
CA MET A 73 11.32 -9.25 -5.39
C MET A 73 12.57 -9.98 -4.87
N SER A 74 13.00 -11.07 -5.50
CA SER A 74 14.16 -11.87 -5.03
C SER A 74 15.50 -11.14 -5.20
N SER A 75 15.54 -10.13 -6.07
CA SER A 75 16.74 -9.33 -6.35
C SER A 75 17.04 -8.23 -5.32
N TYR A 76 16.15 -7.99 -4.35
CA TYR A 76 16.27 -6.91 -3.37
C TYR A 76 16.74 -7.42 -2.01
N ASP A 77 17.70 -6.70 -1.40
CA ASP A 77 18.20 -7.02 -0.06
C ASP A 77 17.31 -6.42 1.04
N GLU A 78 16.68 -5.28 0.76
CA GLU A 78 15.84 -4.54 1.71
C GLU A 78 14.56 -4.06 1.01
N ILE A 79 13.41 -4.33 1.64
CA ILE A 79 12.10 -3.86 1.18
C ILE A 79 11.46 -3.03 2.28
N LEU A 80 11.26 -1.75 2.00
CA LEU A 80 10.49 -0.82 2.83
C LEU A 80 9.03 -0.87 2.37
N LEU A 81 8.12 -1.24 3.29
CA LEU A 81 6.69 -1.35 2.99
C LEU A 81 5.92 -0.18 3.61
N GLY A 82 5.39 0.70 2.76
CA GLY A 82 4.61 1.87 3.16
C GLY A 82 3.10 1.66 2.99
N PHE A 83 2.32 2.00 4.00
CA PHE A 83 0.85 1.98 3.93
C PHE A 83 0.24 3.04 4.86
N PRO A 84 -0.94 3.58 4.54
CA PRO A 84 -1.67 4.45 5.45
C PRO A 84 -2.08 3.66 6.70
N LYS A 85 -1.99 4.30 7.88
CA LYS A 85 -2.62 3.76 9.08
C LYS A 85 -4.13 3.72 8.86
N MET A 86 -4.72 2.53 8.98
CA MET A 86 -6.17 2.35 8.98
C MET A 86 -6.62 1.92 10.38
N GLU A 87 -7.84 2.25 10.77
CA GLU A 87 -8.36 1.84 12.07
C GLU A 87 -8.37 0.29 12.13
N TYR A 88 -7.77 -0.28 13.17
CA TYR A 88 -7.55 -1.73 13.37
C TYR A 88 -6.49 -2.43 12.49
N SER A 89 -5.72 -1.71 11.67
CA SER A 89 -4.52 -2.29 11.03
C SER A 89 -3.37 -2.43 12.04
N LEU A 90 -2.53 -3.48 11.87
CA LEU A 90 -1.37 -3.87 12.69
C LEU A 90 -0.69 -2.73 13.48
#